data_AF-A0A1Y4HCU2-F1
#
_entry.id   AF-A0A1Y4HCU2-F1
#
_cell.length_a   1.000
_cell.length_b   1.000
_cell.length_c   1.000
_cell.angle_alpha   90.00
_cell.angle_beta   90.00
_cell.angle_gamma   90.00
#
_symmetry.space_group_name_H-M   'P 1'
#
loop_
_entity.id
_entity.type
_entity.pdbx_description
1 polymer ?
#
loop_
_entity_poly.entity_id
_entity_poly.type
_entity_poly.pdbx_seq_one_letter_code
_entity_poly.pdbx_strand_id
1 'polypeptide(L)'
;MTFELLDYKGRDIFMFLNDLQRLLSFGEHLSSNVTEKDIKEKECELTVELPDAVRKLYLHVSPKDSMFTTCRMIPLEELTLRKAEDEQQYYQVIPIFIGGKRAFGPAISAEQKYGVENPYWTWDGEELGLVLKANFPKKNLDKPIKIVRGTSGQSISVCILNILGTQVIQSLKSLVGVQDLYGEKHKRSSQVTKSLWDVYDWFIGFAEGAQELKIDKKSGLILGLNLPSDVDCLYDGYDVIFGADTDKPLEQLIQETGAPLEWIKSQSGNVTPAEIWEPEPEERLLIPISPILEYIRDFTGLAGRCTPKEKIEQAEQKLGCQLPISLKEFYMHLPQSLFTSYDTIWSISKLRRMKDGKIKFLEENQGSFYGAVQPGSSLMYRQWEREWEAAGVLDGYLAVEFMDSISEDESIGLVMEECQHIKEEQLTQDPLKQYLSELAGISSKIAIGNSRQLYDVCEGQGIAVYDRDSESLYIYAKGYDVLEKLLKMLGLT
;
A
#
# COMPACT_ATOMS: atom_id res chain seq x y z
N MET A 1 -44.32 29.40 -2.13
CA MET A 1 -43.83 28.06 -1.75
C MET A 1 -42.33 28.21 -1.63
N THR A 2 -41.90 28.51 -0.42
CA THR A 2 -40.56 28.97 -0.06
C THR A 2 -39.76 27.72 0.31
N PHE A 3 -38.69 27.43 -0.42
CA PHE A 3 -37.74 26.39 -0.03
C PHE A 3 -36.90 26.93 1.12
N GLU A 4 -37.02 26.32 2.29
CA GLU A 4 -36.17 26.57 3.44
C GLU A 4 -34.74 26.12 3.12
N LEU A 5 -33.83 27.09 3.08
CA LEU A 5 -32.40 26.90 3.22
C LEU A 5 -32.14 26.37 4.64
N LEU A 6 -32.14 25.05 4.80
CA LEU A 6 -31.57 24.39 5.97
C LEU A 6 -30.04 24.46 5.89
N ASP A 7 -29.52 25.52 6.48
CA ASP A 7 -28.29 25.59 7.29
C ASP A 7 -27.19 24.54 7.02
N TYR A 8 -26.32 24.83 6.06
CA TYR A 8 -25.06 24.08 5.84
C TYR A 8 -23.91 24.56 6.74
N LYS A 9 -24.10 25.61 7.55
CA LYS A 9 -23.08 26.18 8.47
C LYS A 9 -22.90 25.38 9.77
N GLY A 10 -23.72 24.34 10.00
CA GLY A 10 -23.70 23.55 11.23
C GLY A 10 -22.88 22.25 11.18
N ARG A 11 -22.36 21.82 10.01
CA ARG A 11 -21.69 20.51 9.89
C ARG A 11 -20.21 20.52 10.27
N ASP A 12 -19.46 21.62 10.07
CA ASP A 12 -18.01 21.68 10.37
C ASP A 12 -17.65 21.89 11.85
N ILE A 13 -18.48 22.62 12.60
CA ILE A 13 -18.12 23.09 13.94
C ILE A 13 -18.07 21.94 14.96
N PHE A 14 -18.98 20.97 14.86
CA PHE A 14 -19.05 19.85 15.80
C PHE A 14 -18.03 18.75 15.48
N MET A 15 -17.63 18.59 14.21
CA MET A 15 -16.74 17.51 13.80
C MET A 15 -15.30 17.72 14.31
N PHE A 16 -14.68 18.89 14.09
CA PHE A 16 -13.30 19.10 14.57
C PHE A 16 -13.14 18.99 16.10
N LEU A 17 -14.10 19.49 16.89
CA LEU A 17 -13.99 19.37 18.35
C LEU A 17 -14.12 17.91 18.80
N ASN A 18 -15.02 17.16 18.19
CA ASN A 18 -15.18 15.73 18.47
C ASN A 18 -13.93 14.96 18.07
N ASP A 19 -13.35 15.26 16.91
CA ASP A 19 -12.12 14.64 16.42
C ASP A 19 -10.94 14.99 17.32
N LEU A 20 -10.82 16.26 17.75
CA LEU A 20 -9.81 16.71 18.70
C LEU A 20 -9.97 16.00 20.05
N GLN A 21 -11.18 15.94 20.62
CA GLN A 21 -11.44 15.25 21.88
C GLN A 21 -11.17 13.74 21.77
N ARG A 22 -11.54 13.13 20.65
CA ARG A 22 -11.22 11.74 20.35
C ARG A 22 -9.72 11.52 20.27
N LEU A 23 -8.99 12.42 19.63
CA LEU A 23 -7.53 12.35 19.51
C LEU A 23 -6.87 12.48 20.88
N LEU A 24 -7.34 13.42 21.71
CA LEU A 24 -6.88 13.63 23.08
C LEU A 24 -7.28 12.51 24.05
N SER A 25 -8.20 11.62 23.67
CA SER A 25 -8.53 10.43 24.46
C SER A 25 -7.44 9.37 24.41
N PHE A 26 -6.53 9.46 23.43
CA PHE A 26 -5.33 8.65 23.34
C PHE A 26 -4.19 9.29 24.15
N GLY A 27 -3.59 8.53 25.06
CA GLY A 27 -2.51 9.01 25.90
C GLY A 27 -2.96 9.96 27.02
N GLU A 28 -1.97 10.59 27.68
CA GLU A 28 -2.19 11.56 28.75
C GLU A 28 -1.97 12.97 28.22
N HIS A 29 -2.92 13.88 28.46
CA HIS A 29 -2.82 15.28 28.04
C HIS A 29 -3.12 16.25 29.20
N LEU A 30 -2.60 17.46 29.08
CA LEU A 30 -2.85 18.57 29.97
C LEU A 30 -3.94 19.46 29.39
N SER A 31 -5.06 19.55 30.11
CA SER A 31 -6.14 20.48 29.77
C SER A 31 -5.64 21.93 29.77
N SER A 32 -6.15 22.71 28.82
CA SER A 32 -5.84 24.14 28.75
C SER A 32 -6.46 24.92 29.92
N ASN A 33 -5.80 26.01 30.28
CA ASN A 33 -6.32 27.03 31.20
C ASN A 33 -6.77 28.31 30.46
N VAL A 34 -6.71 28.33 29.13
CA VAL A 34 -7.16 29.44 28.28
C VAL A 34 -8.68 29.51 28.29
N THR A 35 -9.21 30.73 28.38
CA THR A 35 -10.63 31.01 28.33
C THR A 35 -11.02 31.75 27.05
N GLU A 36 -12.32 31.78 26.75
CA GLU A 36 -12.87 32.59 25.63
C GLU A 36 -12.50 34.08 25.72
N LYS A 37 -12.35 34.59 26.95
CA LYS A 37 -11.93 35.96 27.19
C LYS A 37 -10.49 36.19 26.72
N ASP A 38 -9.58 35.27 27.05
CA ASP A 38 -8.17 35.37 26.65
C ASP A 38 -8.02 35.32 25.12
N ILE A 39 -8.82 34.50 24.44
CA ILE A 39 -8.87 34.45 22.98
C ILE A 39 -9.34 35.79 22.40
N LYS A 40 -10.44 36.35 22.91
CA LYS A 40 -10.96 37.63 22.42
C LYS A 40 -9.99 38.79 22.65
N GLU A 41 -9.28 38.79 23.77
CA GLU A 41 -8.20 39.76 24.02
C GLU A 41 -7.07 39.61 23.00
N LYS A 42 -6.68 38.36 22.66
CA LYS A 42 -5.64 38.11 21.67
C LYS A 42 -6.06 38.46 20.23
N GLU A 43 -7.30 38.18 19.84
CA GLU A 43 -7.86 38.58 18.54
C GLU A 43 -7.84 40.10 18.37
N CYS A 44 -8.18 40.85 19.44
CA CYS A 44 -8.08 42.31 19.46
C CYS A 44 -6.62 42.79 19.29
N GLU A 45 -5.66 42.13 19.94
CA GLU A 45 -4.22 42.44 19.80
C GLU A 45 -3.72 42.17 18.38
N LEU A 46 -4.10 41.04 17.79
CA LEU A 46 -3.69 40.62 16.45
C LEU A 46 -4.44 41.37 15.34
N THR A 47 -5.52 42.09 15.67
CA THR A 47 -6.43 42.75 14.74
C THR A 47 -7.06 41.80 13.72
N VAL A 48 -7.21 40.53 14.09
CA VAL A 48 -7.84 39.49 13.28
C VAL A 48 -8.53 38.47 14.16
N GLU A 49 -9.66 37.93 13.69
CA GLU A 49 -10.32 36.80 14.34
C GLU A 49 -9.51 35.53 14.09
N LEU A 50 -9.33 34.70 15.11
CA LEU A 50 -8.64 33.43 14.95
C LEU A 50 -9.59 32.41 14.32
N PRO A 51 -9.10 31.53 13.43
CA PRO A 51 -9.92 30.44 12.91
C PRO A 51 -10.48 29.58 14.02
N ASP A 52 -11.70 29.08 13.85
CA ASP A 52 -12.40 28.28 14.87
C ASP A 52 -11.60 27.07 15.35
N ALA A 53 -10.89 26.39 14.43
CA ALA A 53 -10.00 25.28 14.77
C ALA A 53 -8.87 25.71 15.72
N VAL A 54 -8.28 26.88 15.47
CA VAL A 54 -7.23 27.46 16.31
C VAL A 54 -7.80 27.88 17.67
N ARG A 55 -8.98 28.51 17.69
CA ARG A 55 -9.68 28.87 18.93
C ARG A 55 -9.90 27.62 19.81
N LYS A 56 -10.48 26.57 19.23
CA LYS A 56 -10.75 25.28 19.91
C LYS A 56 -9.48 24.59 20.37
N LEU A 57 -8.41 24.61 19.56
CA LEU A 57 -7.10 24.10 19.95
C LEU A 57 -6.65 24.73 21.26
N TYR A 58 -6.60 26.07 21.34
CA TYR A 58 -6.15 26.75 22.56
C TYR A 58 -7.08 26.56 23.76
N LEU A 59 -8.40 26.42 23.56
CA LEU A 59 -9.34 26.17 24.66
C LEU A 59 -9.20 24.78 25.28
N HIS A 60 -8.68 23.79 24.54
CA HIS A 60 -8.66 22.40 24.99
C HIS A 60 -7.26 21.85 25.23
N VAL A 61 -6.26 22.38 24.52
CA VAL A 61 -4.89 21.87 24.53
C VAL A 61 -3.94 22.88 25.17
N SER A 62 -3.19 22.42 26.17
CA SER A 62 -2.18 23.24 26.83
C SER A 62 -0.89 23.33 26.00
N PRO A 63 -0.32 24.52 25.76
CA PRO A 63 0.99 24.65 25.11
C PRO A 63 2.15 24.12 25.98
N LYS A 64 1.88 23.80 27.26
CA LYS A 64 2.84 23.17 28.19
C LYS A 64 2.74 21.64 28.18
N ASP A 65 1.86 21.08 27.37
CA ASP A 65 1.72 19.63 27.28
C ASP A 65 3.02 18.98 26.78
N SER A 66 3.46 17.95 27.51
CA SER A 66 4.64 17.16 27.16
C SER A 66 4.45 16.36 25.87
N MET A 67 3.24 16.21 25.35
CA MET A 67 3.03 15.60 24.03
C MET A 67 3.70 16.43 22.91
N PHE A 68 3.90 17.74 23.09
CA PHE A 68 4.54 18.65 22.12
C PHE A 68 6.07 18.64 22.14
N THR A 69 6.68 17.48 22.38
CA THR A 69 8.15 17.37 22.54
C THR A 69 8.92 17.54 21.24
N THR A 70 8.39 17.11 20.09
CA THR A 70 9.08 17.27 18.79
C THR A 70 8.64 18.51 18.02
N CYS A 71 7.41 18.97 18.26
CA CYS A 71 6.90 20.24 17.76
C CYS A 71 6.38 21.09 18.93
N ARG A 72 6.96 22.26 19.18
CA ARG A 72 6.51 23.19 20.22
C ARG A 72 5.26 23.94 19.75
N MET A 73 4.15 23.80 20.47
CA MET A 73 3.00 24.68 20.35
C MET A 73 3.36 26.08 20.90
N ILE A 74 3.05 27.13 20.15
CA ILE A 74 3.28 28.51 20.57
C ILE A 74 2.19 28.90 21.57
N PRO A 75 2.51 29.42 22.77
CA PRO A 75 1.49 29.92 23.70
C PRO A 75 0.62 31.02 23.08
N LEU A 76 -0.65 31.12 23.50
CA LEU A 76 -1.61 32.07 22.94
C LEU A 76 -1.07 33.51 23.02
N GLU A 77 -0.47 33.87 24.14
CA GLU A 77 0.14 35.17 24.40
C GLU A 77 1.32 35.49 23.47
N GLU A 78 2.03 34.47 22.98
CA GLU A 78 3.18 34.58 22.07
C GLU A 78 2.79 34.61 20.58
N LEU A 79 1.51 34.40 20.24
CA LEU A 79 1.06 34.47 18.85
C LEU A 79 1.34 35.84 18.25
N THR A 80 1.86 35.85 17.03
CA THR A 80 2.19 37.06 16.28
C THR A 80 1.84 36.89 14.81
N LEU A 81 1.34 37.96 14.20
CA LEU A 81 1.14 38.01 12.75
C LEU A 81 2.49 38.12 12.04
N ARG A 82 2.73 37.26 11.06
CA ARG A 82 3.97 37.22 10.27
C ARG A 82 3.67 37.45 8.81
N LYS A 83 4.59 38.15 8.13
CA LYS A 83 4.59 38.25 6.67
C LYS A 83 5.43 37.12 6.09
N ALA A 84 4.87 36.42 5.11
CA ALA A 84 5.55 35.38 4.35
C ALA A 84 5.38 35.64 2.85
N GLU A 85 6.22 35.02 2.03
CA GLU A 85 6.08 35.09 0.58
C GLU A 85 6.46 33.77 -0.08
N ASP A 86 5.83 33.50 -1.22
CA ASP A 86 6.28 32.50 -2.18
C ASP A 86 6.46 33.12 -3.58
N GLU A 87 6.57 32.30 -4.61
CA GLU A 87 6.78 32.77 -5.99
C GLU A 87 5.56 33.50 -6.58
N GLN A 88 4.37 33.28 -6.01
CA GLN A 88 3.09 33.73 -6.57
C GLN A 88 2.38 34.75 -5.68
N GLN A 89 2.60 34.73 -4.37
CA GLN A 89 1.80 35.48 -3.40
C GLN A 89 2.64 36.01 -2.22
N TYR A 90 2.17 37.11 -1.64
CA TYR A 90 2.50 37.56 -0.29
C TYR A 90 1.42 37.05 0.67
N TYR A 91 1.81 36.65 1.88
CA TYR A 91 0.91 36.08 2.88
C TYR A 91 1.04 36.80 4.21
N GLN A 92 -0.07 36.89 4.94
CA GLN A 92 -0.05 37.05 6.39
C GLN A 92 -0.44 35.73 7.04
N VAL A 93 0.35 35.29 8.01
CA VAL A 93 0.20 33.98 8.66
C VAL A 93 0.34 34.12 10.16
N ILE A 94 -0.32 33.24 10.92
CA ILE A 94 -0.14 33.12 12.36
C ILE A 94 0.47 31.75 12.64
N PRO A 95 1.79 31.64 12.88
CA PRO A 95 2.36 30.37 13.28
C PRO A 95 1.80 29.94 14.64
N ILE A 96 1.40 28.67 14.76
CA ILE A 96 0.87 28.04 15.98
C ILE A 96 1.74 26.87 16.46
N PHE A 97 2.50 26.22 15.57
CA PHE A 97 3.49 25.17 15.92
C PHE A 97 4.87 25.46 15.34
N ILE A 98 5.90 24.95 16.01
CA ILE A 98 7.31 25.05 15.63
C ILE A 98 7.95 23.67 15.69
N GLY A 99 8.46 23.16 14.57
CA GLY A 99 9.18 21.88 14.50
C GLY A 99 10.45 22.01 13.67
N GLY A 100 11.62 21.70 14.26
CA GLY A 100 12.90 21.78 13.58
C GLY A 100 13.18 23.17 12.96
N LYS A 101 13.26 23.23 11.62
CA LYS A 101 13.45 24.47 10.82
C LYS A 101 12.14 25.01 10.23
N ARG A 102 10.99 24.49 10.68
CA ARG A 102 9.67 24.77 10.11
C ARG A 102 8.71 25.34 11.18
N ALA A 103 7.79 26.17 10.74
CA ALA A 103 6.66 26.68 11.52
C ALA A 103 5.37 26.38 10.77
N PHE A 104 4.28 26.14 11.50
CA PHE A 104 3.00 25.72 10.94
C PHE A 104 1.89 26.63 11.45
N GLY A 105 0.94 27.00 10.60
CA GLY A 105 -0.25 27.72 11.03
C GLY A 105 -1.10 28.27 9.90
N PRO A 106 -2.25 28.91 10.24
CA PRO A 106 -3.19 29.43 9.25
C PRO A 106 -2.64 30.58 8.41
N ALA A 107 -3.08 30.60 7.16
CA ALA A 107 -3.01 31.76 6.28
C ALA A 107 -4.19 32.70 6.54
N ILE A 108 -3.90 33.90 6.99
CA ILE A 108 -4.90 34.93 7.34
C ILE A 108 -5.27 35.78 6.13
N SER A 109 -4.30 36.05 5.26
CA SER A 109 -4.53 36.76 4.01
C SER A 109 -3.47 36.41 2.98
N ALA A 110 -3.82 36.55 1.70
CA ALA A 110 -2.91 36.36 0.59
C ALA A 110 -3.14 37.44 -0.47
N GLU A 111 -2.05 38.00 -1.00
CA GLU A 111 -2.05 38.98 -2.08
C GLU A 111 -1.23 38.41 -3.25
N GLN A 112 -1.82 38.28 -4.44
CA GLN A 112 -1.10 37.80 -5.61
C GLN A 112 -0.07 38.83 -6.09
N LYS A 113 1.13 38.35 -6.41
CA LYS A 113 2.20 39.15 -7.01
C LYS A 113 1.89 39.52 -8.47
N TYR A 114 1.12 38.70 -9.18
CA TYR A 114 0.79 38.85 -10.60
C TYR A 114 -0.61 38.29 -10.90
N GLY A 115 -1.45 39.01 -11.67
CA GLY A 115 -2.74 38.51 -12.20
C GLY A 115 -4.01 39.12 -11.60
N VAL A 116 -5.17 38.62 -12.02
CA VAL A 116 -6.50 39.05 -11.55
C VAL A 116 -6.82 38.37 -10.22
N GLU A 117 -7.28 39.17 -9.25
CA GLU A 117 -7.69 38.80 -7.89
C GLU A 117 -8.66 37.61 -7.88
N ASN A 118 -8.15 36.41 -7.64
CA ASN A 118 -8.96 35.31 -7.10
C ASN A 118 -8.06 34.39 -6.27
N PRO A 119 -7.79 34.74 -5.00
CA PRO A 119 -7.05 33.87 -4.12
C PRO A 119 -8.01 32.83 -3.55
N TYR A 120 -7.79 31.56 -3.87
CA TYR A 120 -8.47 30.44 -3.22
C TYR A 120 -7.81 30.23 -1.84
N TRP A 121 -8.34 30.90 -0.81
CA TRP A 121 -7.79 30.89 0.57
C TRP A 121 -8.55 30.00 1.55
N THR A 122 -9.68 29.46 1.13
CA THR A 122 -10.51 28.56 1.94
C THR A 122 -10.75 27.26 1.20
N TRP A 123 -10.46 26.15 1.86
CA TRP A 123 -10.87 24.81 1.43
C TRP A 123 -12.05 24.41 2.31
N ASP A 124 -13.20 24.11 1.71
CA ASP A 124 -14.44 23.74 2.43
C ASP A 124 -14.85 24.72 3.56
N GLY A 125 -14.63 26.02 3.36
CA GLY A 125 -15.01 27.06 4.33
C GLY A 125 -14.01 27.27 5.47
N GLU A 126 -12.91 26.49 5.53
CA GLU A 126 -11.83 26.65 6.49
C GLU A 126 -10.59 27.32 5.88
N GLU A 127 -9.83 28.07 6.68
CA GLU A 127 -8.55 28.63 6.26
C GLU A 127 -7.51 27.55 5.95
N LEU A 128 -6.62 27.83 4.99
CA LEU A 128 -5.54 26.92 4.63
C LEU A 128 -4.41 26.89 5.68
N GLY A 129 -3.98 25.67 6.04
CA GLY A 129 -2.77 25.43 6.82
C GLY A 129 -1.50 25.54 5.95
N LEU A 130 -0.50 26.28 6.43
CA LEU A 130 0.76 26.50 5.72
C LEU A 130 1.98 26.06 6.53
N VAL A 131 3.02 25.63 5.80
CA VAL A 131 4.34 25.29 6.35
C VAL A 131 5.37 26.32 5.93
N LEU A 132 6.03 26.93 6.90
CA LEU A 132 6.97 28.02 6.74
C LEU A 132 8.37 27.53 7.09
N LYS A 133 9.37 27.76 6.24
CA LYS A 133 10.78 27.52 6.59
C LYS A 133 11.30 28.71 7.38
N ALA A 134 11.30 28.59 8.69
CA ALA A 134 11.73 29.64 9.60
C ALA A 134 13.04 29.24 10.30
N ASN A 135 14.07 30.08 10.19
CA ASN A 135 15.11 30.13 11.22
C ASN A 135 14.53 30.99 12.34
N PHE A 136 13.97 30.39 13.41
CA PHE A 136 13.39 31.16 14.52
C PHE A 136 14.44 32.04 15.21
N PRO A 137 14.41 33.37 15.03
CA PRO A 137 15.27 34.28 15.77
C PRO A 137 14.52 34.72 17.03
N LYS A 138 15.25 34.99 18.13
CA LYS A 138 14.67 35.50 19.38
C LYS A 138 14.04 36.91 19.27
N LYS A 139 13.93 37.50 18.08
CA LYS A 139 13.36 38.83 17.79
C LYS A 139 12.60 38.84 16.47
N ASN A 140 11.54 39.63 16.39
CA ASN A 140 10.86 39.97 15.14
C ASN A 140 11.89 40.46 14.12
N LEU A 141 12.07 39.69 13.04
CA LEU A 141 12.80 40.15 11.87
C LEU A 141 11.77 40.74 10.91
N ASP A 142 12.07 41.93 10.39
CA ASP A 142 11.32 42.57 9.30
C ASP A 142 11.48 41.86 7.94
N LYS A 143 12.12 40.68 7.91
CA LYS A 143 12.35 39.91 6.69
C LYS A 143 11.23 38.88 6.49
N PRO A 144 10.68 38.75 5.27
CA PRO A 144 9.63 37.78 4.98
C PRO A 144 10.14 36.34 5.19
N ILE A 145 9.29 35.47 5.74
CA ILE A 145 9.58 34.05 5.89
C ILE A 145 9.30 33.35 4.56
N LYS A 146 10.18 32.41 4.16
CA LYS A 146 9.98 31.62 2.94
C LYS A 146 9.07 30.43 3.22
N ILE A 147 8.01 30.28 2.44
CA ILE A 147 7.09 29.14 2.52
C ILE A 147 7.73 27.92 1.85
N VAL A 148 7.58 26.75 2.46
CA VAL A 148 7.85 25.45 1.82
C VAL A 148 6.53 24.74 1.80
N ARG A 149 5.87 24.68 0.64
CA ARG A 149 4.56 24.01 0.53
C ARG A 149 4.73 22.54 0.91
N GLY A 150 4.10 22.11 2.00
CA GLY A 150 3.80 20.70 2.24
C GLY A 150 2.78 20.21 1.21
N THR A 151 2.68 18.90 1.04
CA THR A 151 2.07 18.18 -0.09
C THR A 151 0.58 18.46 -0.41
N SER A 152 -0.16 19.31 0.30
CA SER A 152 -1.62 19.36 0.11
C SER A 152 -2.33 20.71 0.18
N GLY A 153 -1.83 21.75 0.85
CA GLY A 153 -2.67 22.94 1.08
C GLY A 153 -3.99 22.54 1.76
N GLN A 154 -3.89 21.76 2.84
CA GLN A 154 -5.01 21.28 3.65
C GLN A 154 -5.67 22.40 4.44
N SER A 155 -6.90 22.15 4.90
CA SER A 155 -7.53 23.00 5.88
C SER A 155 -6.75 23.05 7.19
N ILE A 156 -6.90 24.13 7.95
CA ILE A 156 -6.19 24.32 9.22
C ILE A 156 -6.59 23.26 10.26
N SER A 157 -7.84 22.80 10.27
CA SER A 157 -8.30 21.73 11.15
C SER A 157 -7.54 20.43 10.91
N VAL A 158 -7.44 20.01 9.64
CA VAL A 158 -6.70 18.80 9.24
C VAL A 158 -5.21 18.94 9.56
N CYS A 159 -4.63 20.11 9.30
CA CYS A 159 -3.23 20.40 9.65
C CYS A 159 -2.98 20.27 11.15
N ILE A 160 -3.85 20.82 11.99
CA ILE A 160 -3.76 20.69 13.45
C ILE A 160 -3.86 19.20 13.84
N LEU A 161 -4.87 18.48 13.36
CA LEU A 161 -5.06 17.06 13.70
C LEU A 161 -3.87 16.19 13.30
N ASN A 162 -3.28 16.38 12.12
CA ASN A 162 -2.11 15.61 11.67
C ASN A 162 -0.88 15.88 12.55
N ILE A 163 -0.63 17.16 12.89
CA ILE A 163 0.49 17.53 13.77
C ILE A 163 0.28 16.94 15.16
N LEU A 164 -0.89 17.15 15.76
CA LEU A 164 -1.23 16.61 17.08
C LEU A 164 -1.17 15.08 17.08
N GLY A 165 -1.73 14.42 16.06
CA GLY A 165 -1.81 12.96 16.00
C GLY A 165 -0.45 12.30 15.87
N THR A 166 0.46 12.93 15.11
CA THR A 166 1.87 12.50 15.08
C THR A 166 2.49 12.54 16.47
N GLN A 167 2.20 13.58 17.26
CA GLN A 167 2.69 13.70 18.63
C GLN A 167 2.04 12.68 19.58
N VAL A 168 0.72 12.50 19.49
CA VAL A 168 -0.03 11.53 20.29
C VAL A 168 0.56 10.14 20.08
N ILE A 169 0.75 9.72 18.82
CA ILE A 169 1.32 8.41 18.50
C ILE A 169 2.69 8.23 19.16
N GLN A 170 3.57 9.23 19.12
CA GLN A 170 4.88 9.15 19.80
C GLN A 170 4.75 8.95 21.33
N SER A 171 3.70 9.51 21.93
CA SER A 171 3.44 9.38 23.37
C SER A 171 2.84 8.03 23.76
N LEU A 172 2.19 7.33 22.81
CA LEU A 172 1.53 6.05 23.07
C LEU A 172 2.51 5.00 23.60
N LYS A 173 2.01 4.15 24.49
CA LYS A 173 2.84 3.21 25.24
C LYS A 173 3.24 1.99 24.40
N SER A 174 2.47 1.68 23.37
CA SER A 174 2.68 0.53 22.49
C SER A 174 2.65 0.97 21.04
N LEU A 175 3.65 0.57 20.27
CA LEU A 175 3.86 0.94 18.88
C LEU A 175 4.35 -0.27 18.08
N VAL A 176 3.73 -0.45 16.92
CA VAL A 176 4.20 -1.37 15.89
C VAL A 176 4.31 -0.62 14.57
N GLY A 177 5.16 -1.06 13.66
CA GLY A 177 5.31 -0.40 12.37
C GLY A 177 5.84 -1.32 11.29
N VAL A 178 5.85 -0.79 10.08
CA VAL A 178 6.32 -1.47 8.88
C VAL A 178 7.58 -0.77 8.44
N GLN A 179 8.75 -1.40 8.55
CA GLN A 179 10.01 -0.77 8.17
C GLN A 179 10.04 -0.47 6.68
N ASP A 180 10.38 0.75 6.28
CA ASP A 180 10.66 1.12 4.90
C ASP A 180 11.90 0.33 4.43
N LEU A 181 11.68 -0.61 3.50
CA LEU A 181 12.73 -1.46 2.93
C LEU A 181 13.24 -0.91 1.60
N TYR A 182 12.97 0.36 1.23
CA TYR A 182 13.52 0.98 0.03
C TYR A 182 15.06 1.07 0.13
N GLY A 183 15.74 0.02 -0.32
CA GLY A 183 17.20 -0.06 -0.43
C GLY A 183 17.85 -1.33 0.11
N GLU A 184 17.13 -2.18 0.84
CA GLU A 184 17.66 -3.49 1.27
C GLU A 184 17.28 -4.62 0.28
N LYS A 185 18.16 -5.61 0.12
CA LYS A 185 18.06 -6.71 -0.85
C LYS A 185 16.91 -7.71 -0.58
N HIS A 186 16.07 -7.45 0.41
CA HIS A 186 15.11 -8.41 0.91
C HIS A 186 13.69 -7.88 0.72
N LYS A 187 12.90 -8.58 -0.09
CA LYS A 187 11.50 -8.24 -0.35
C LYS A 187 10.58 -8.86 0.68
N ARG A 188 9.51 -8.13 0.99
CA ARG A 188 8.31 -8.66 1.62
C ARG A 188 7.61 -9.62 0.66
N SER A 189 7.06 -10.72 1.18
CA SER A 189 6.26 -11.65 0.37
C SER A 189 5.00 -10.98 -0.18
N SER A 190 4.38 -11.58 -1.21
CA SER A 190 3.09 -11.10 -1.72
C SER A 190 2.00 -11.22 -0.65
N GLN A 191 2.10 -12.24 0.23
CA GLN A 191 1.26 -12.43 1.42
C GLN A 191 1.35 -11.24 2.36
N VAL A 192 2.58 -10.87 2.70
CA VAL A 192 2.85 -9.73 3.57
C VAL A 192 2.30 -8.45 2.96
N THR A 193 2.49 -8.27 1.66
CA THR A 193 1.98 -7.08 0.97
C THR A 193 0.46 -7.04 1.02
N LYS A 194 -0.24 -8.16 0.78
CA LYS A 194 -1.69 -8.29 0.91
C LYS A 194 -2.15 -8.04 2.35
N SER A 195 -1.55 -8.68 3.34
CA SER A 195 -1.84 -8.46 4.76
C SER A 195 -1.65 -7.01 5.19
N LEU A 196 -0.68 -6.29 4.62
CA LEU A 196 -0.50 -4.86 4.85
C LEU A 196 -1.64 -4.05 4.22
N TRP A 197 -2.10 -4.39 3.01
CA TRP A 197 -3.30 -3.79 2.42
C TRP A 197 -4.56 -4.08 3.25
N ASP A 198 -4.71 -5.30 3.75
CA ASP A 198 -5.81 -5.68 4.64
C ASP A 198 -5.78 -4.86 5.94
N VAL A 199 -4.59 -4.61 6.50
CA VAL A 199 -4.42 -3.67 7.61
C VAL A 199 -4.90 -2.28 7.20
N TYR A 200 -4.53 -1.75 6.03
CA TYR A 200 -4.99 -0.42 5.62
C TYR A 200 -6.52 -0.33 5.48
N ASP A 201 -7.17 -1.40 5.00
CA ASP A 201 -8.63 -1.46 4.87
C ASP A 201 -9.36 -1.42 6.21
N TRP A 202 -8.68 -1.73 7.31
CA TRP A 202 -9.23 -1.59 8.65
C TRP A 202 -9.24 -0.16 9.15
N PHE A 203 -8.59 0.77 8.46
CA PHE A 203 -8.43 2.14 8.91
C PHE A 203 -9.17 3.12 8.01
N ILE A 204 -9.74 4.15 8.62
CA ILE A 204 -10.25 5.34 7.93
C ILE A 204 -9.37 6.53 8.25
N GLY A 205 -9.40 7.55 7.38
CA GLY A 205 -8.87 8.87 7.73
C GLY A 205 -9.46 9.32 9.07
N PHE A 206 -8.60 9.83 9.95
CA PHE A 206 -9.01 10.26 11.29
C PHE A 206 -10.06 11.37 11.24
N ALA A 207 -9.91 12.26 10.26
CA ALA A 207 -10.87 13.29 9.89
C ALA A 207 -10.98 13.35 8.36
N GLU A 208 -12.04 13.98 7.85
CA GLU A 208 -12.22 14.20 6.42
C GLU A 208 -11.03 15.01 5.85
N GLY A 209 -10.42 14.53 4.78
CA GLY A 209 -9.20 15.13 4.20
C GLY A 209 -7.88 14.80 4.92
N ALA A 210 -7.91 14.15 6.10
CA ALA A 210 -6.71 13.64 6.76
C ALA A 210 -6.23 12.36 6.06
N GLN A 211 -5.20 12.51 5.22
CA GLN A 211 -4.60 11.40 4.45
C GLN A 211 -3.55 10.61 5.25
N GLU A 212 -2.90 11.29 6.21
CA GLU A 212 -1.73 10.76 6.93
C GLU A 212 -2.12 10.09 8.25
N LEU A 213 -2.96 10.75 9.05
CA LEU A 213 -3.47 10.21 10.31
C LEU A 213 -4.74 9.41 10.09
N LYS A 214 -4.76 8.19 10.63
CA LYS A 214 -5.85 7.23 10.51
C LYS A 214 -6.26 6.65 11.85
N ILE A 215 -7.47 6.08 11.89
CA ILE A 215 -7.99 5.35 13.05
C ILE A 215 -8.66 4.06 12.61
N ASP A 216 -8.54 3.02 13.41
CA ASP A 216 -9.17 1.74 13.10
C ASP A 216 -10.71 1.85 13.17
N LYS A 217 -11.37 1.25 12.19
CA LYS A 217 -12.83 1.29 12.01
C LYS A 217 -13.58 0.46 13.04
N LYS A 218 -12.94 -0.59 13.57
CA LYS A 218 -13.58 -1.65 14.35
C LYS A 218 -13.68 -1.32 15.84
N SER A 219 -12.58 -0.90 16.43
CA SER A 219 -12.47 -0.63 17.87
C SER A 219 -12.29 0.86 18.18
N GLY A 220 -11.67 1.62 17.26
CA GLY A 220 -11.30 3.01 17.50
C GLY A 220 -10.23 3.17 18.58
N LEU A 221 -9.41 2.14 18.82
CA LEU A 221 -8.36 2.05 19.85
C LEU A 221 -6.94 2.07 19.26
N ILE A 222 -6.79 2.10 17.94
CA ILE A 222 -5.51 2.11 17.24
C ILE A 222 -5.45 3.33 16.34
N LEU A 223 -4.39 4.13 16.50
CA LEU A 223 -4.04 5.20 15.59
C LEU A 223 -3.01 4.71 14.58
N GLY A 224 -3.21 5.04 13.31
CA GLY A 224 -2.26 4.78 12.22
C GLY A 224 -1.67 6.08 11.70
N LEU A 225 -0.38 6.09 11.39
CA LEU A 225 0.31 7.21 10.76
C LEU A 225 1.07 6.72 9.54
N ASN A 226 0.66 7.21 8.37
CA ASN A 226 1.42 7.06 7.15
C ASN A 226 2.57 8.07 7.17
N LEU A 227 3.80 7.60 7.00
CA LEU A 227 4.98 8.45 7.00
C LEU A 227 5.41 8.68 5.54
N PRO A 228 5.25 9.89 4.98
CA PRO A 228 5.86 10.22 3.70
C PRO A 228 7.38 10.25 3.86
N SER A 229 8.09 9.74 2.85
CA SER A 229 9.56 9.68 2.79
C SER A 229 10.30 11.03 2.90
N ASP A 230 9.57 12.16 2.91
CA ASP A 230 10.11 13.53 3.00
C ASP A 230 9.86 14.24 4.35
N VAL A 231 9.31 13.53 5.34
CA VAL A 231 9.04 14.09 6.68
C VAL A 231 10.18 13.72 7.64
N ASP A 232 10.94 14.73 8.08
CA ASP A 232 11.89 14.63 9.20
C ASP A 232 11.12 14.20 10.48
N CYS A 233 10.94 12.90 10.69
CA CYS A 233 10.27 12.32 11.84
C CYS A 233 11.22 11.34 12.58
N LEU A 234 10.92 11.06 13.85
CA LEU A 234 11.73 10.17 14.70
C LEU A 234 11.78 8.71 14.22
N TYR A 235 10.97 8.37 13.22
CA TYR A 235 10.82 7.01 12.69
C TYR A 235 11.24 6.92 11.22
N ASP A 236 12.27 7.67 10.85
CA ASP A 236 12.97 7.51 9.57
C ASP A 236 13.31 6.02 9.36
N GLY A 237 12.86 5.46 8.24
CA GLY A 237 12.93 4.02 7.97
C GLY A 237 11.65 3.21 8.26
N TYR A 238 10.48 3.83 8.41
CA TYR A 238 9.16 3.15 8.47
C TYR A 238 8.18 3.72 7.45
N ASP A 239 7.43 2.86 6.75
CA ASP A 239 6.33 3.24 5.84
C ASP A 239 5.10 3.71 6.64
N VAL A 240 4.76 2.97 7.71
CA VAL A 240 3.58 3.20 8.56
C VAL A 240 3.86 2.79 9.99
N ILE A 241 3.25 3.51 10.92
CA ILE A 241 3.25 3.19 12.34
C ILE A 241 1.82 3.11 12.86
N PHE A 242 1.57 2.11 13.69
CA PHE A 242 0.34 1.92 14.44
C PHE A 242 0.62 2.01 15.93
N GLY A 243 -0.21 2.75 16.67
CA GLY A 243 -0.05 2.95 18.10
C GLY A 243 -1.33 2.74 18.89
N ALA A 244 -1.16 2.27 20.13
CA ALA A 244 -2.24 2.07 21.09
C ALA A 244 -1.76 2.30 22.54
N ASP A 245 -2.72 2.50 23.46
CA ASP A 245 -2.45 2.67 24.90
C ASP A 245 -1.98 1.37 25.58
N THR A 246 -2.25 0.20 24.98
CA THR A 246 -1.87 -1.13 25.46
C THR A 246 -1.41 -2.01 24.30
N ASP A 247 -0.68 -3.10 24.58
CA ASP A 247 -0.22 -4.03 23.54
C ASP A 247 -1.39 -4.77 22.88
N LYS A 248 -2.46 -5.07 23.65
CA LYS A 248 -3.55 -5.97 23.24
C LYS A 248 -4.25 -5.60 21.92
N PRO A 249 -4.63 -4.34 21.64
CA PRO A 249 -5.20 -3.98 20.34
C PRO A 249 -4.26 -4.25 19.17
N LEU A 250 -2.95 -4.04 19.35
CA LEU A 250 -1.94 -4.26 18.32
C LEU A 250 -1.66 -5.76 18.13
N GLU A 251 -1.64 -6.54 19.21
CA GLU A 251 -1.57 -8.02 19.14
C GLU A 251 -2.75 -8.59 18.35
N GLN A 252 -3.97 -8.10 18.62
CA GLN A 252 -5.16 -8.50 17.89
C GLN A 252 -5.11 -8.10 16.42
N LEU A 253 -4.62 -6.89 16.12
CA LEU A 253 -4.42 -6.42 14.74
C LEU A 253 -3.47 -7.38 14.00
N ILE A 254 -2.30 -7.68 14.57
CA ILE A 254 -1.30 -8.60 13.98
C ILE A 254 -1.89 -10.00 13.79
N GLN A 255 -2.60 -10.52 14.80
CA GLN A 255 -3.15 -11.87 14.75
C GLN A 255 -4.27 -12.02 13.71
N GLU A 256 -5.12 -11.01 13.54
CA GLU A 256 -6.26 -11.07 12.62
C GLU A 256 -5.87 -10.76 11.17
N THR A 257 -4.86 -9.91 10.93
CA THR A 257 -4.44 -9.56 9.55
C THR A 257 -3.25 -10.36 9.05
N GLY A 258 -2.50 -11.02 9.94
CA GLY A 258 -1.25 -11.70 9.59
C GLY A 258 -0.14 -10.75 9.15
N ALA A 259 -0.30 -9.44 9.30
CA ALA A 259 0.69 -8.46 8.86
C ALA A 259 1.98 -8.58 9.69
N PRO A 260 3.17 -8.56 9.07
CA PRO A 260 4.44 -8.62 9.78
C PRO A 260 4.80 -7.24 10.31
N LEU A 261 4.01 -6.76 11.27
CA LEU A 261 4.28 -5.51 11.94
C LEU A 261 5.40 -5.72 12.96
N GLU A 262 6.37 -4.81 12.95
CA GLU A 262 7.47 -4.84 13.89
C GLU A 262 7.20 -4.04 15.15
N TRP A 263 7.52 -4.59 16.32
CA TRP A 263 7.39 -3.86 17.57
C TRP A 263 8.47 -2.79 17.70
N ILE A 264 8.02 -1.54 17.67
CA ILE A 264 8.85 -0.36 17.94
C ILE A 264 8.89 -0.09 19.45
N LYS A 265 7.75 -0.28 20.14
CA LYS A 265 7.58 -0.05 21.58
C LYS A 265 6.55 -1.02 22.13
N SER A 266 6.86 -1.74 23.21
CA SER A 266 5.95 -2.69 23.86
C SER A 266 6.01 -2.51 25.38
N GLN A 267 4.86 -2.67 26.05
CA GLN A 267 4.76 -2.61 27.51
C GLN A 267 5.07 -3.95 28.18
N SER A 268 4.71 -5.05 27.52
CA SER A 268 4.95 -6.41 28.01
C SER A 268 6.37 -6.91 27.71
N GLY A 269 7.10 -6.22 26.83
CA GLY A 269 8.47 -6.57 26.43
C GLY A 269 8.55 -7.84 25.59
N ASN A 270 7.42 -8.44 25.24
CA ASN A 270 7.32 -9.57 24.33
C ASN A 270 6.66 -9.10 23.04
N VAL A 271 7.36 -9.26 21.93
CA VAL A 271 6.96 -10.07 20.77
C VAL A 271 7.93 -9.74 19.63
N THR A 272 8.52 -10.79 19.05
CA THR A 272 9.30 -10.72 17.82
C THR A 272 8.36 -10.55 16.62
N PRO A 273 8.66 -9.62 15.68
CA PRO A 273 7.98 -9.59 14.39
C PRO A 273 8.32 -10.85 13.60
N ALA A 274 7.40 -11.28 12.75
CA ALA A 274 7.60 -12.44 11.91
C ALA A 274 8.70 -12.16 10.88
N GLU A 275 9.87 -12.79 11.02
CA GLU A 275 10.76 -13.02 9.88
C GLU A 275 10.04 -13.98 8.93
N ILE A 276 9.16 -13.44 8.07
CA ILE A 276 8.68 -14.15 6.89
C ILE A 276 9.40 -13.53 5.71
N TRP A 277 10.71 -13.80 5.68
CA TRP A 277 11.49 -13.61 4.48
C TRP A 277 11.21 -14.80 3.58
N GLU A 278 10.80 -14.54 2.34
CA GLU A 278 10.88 -15.57 1.32
C GLU A 278 12.38 -15.92 1.18
N PRO A 279 12.79 -17.18 1.37
CA PRO A 279 14.12 -17.58 0.96
C PRO A 279 14.24 -17.27 -0.53
N GLU A 280 15.34 -16.61 -0.92
CA GLU A 280 15.62 -16.38 -2.34
C GLU A 280 15.48 -17.70 -3.10
N PRO A 281 14.79 -17.72 -4.25
CA PRO A 281 14.62 -18.94 -5.01
C PRO A 281 16.02 -19.49 -5.38
N GLU A 282 16.25 -20.75 -5.01
CA GLU A 282 17.53 -21.40 -5.25
C GLU A 282 17.60 -21.95 -6.68
N GLU A 283 18.79 -21.82 -7.27
CA GLU A 283 19.08 -22.43 -8.57
C GLU A 283 18.93 -23.95 -8.50
N ARG A 284 18.15 -24.51 -9.43
CA ARG A 284 18.04 -25.97 -9.61
C ARG A 284 17.90 -26.34 -11.07
N LEU A 285 18.02 -27.63 -11.39
CA LEU A 285 17.75 -28.07 -12.75
C LEU A 285 16.27 -27.85 -13.09
N LEU A 286 16.04 -27.24 -14.25
CA LEU A 286 14.71 -27.07 -14.81
C LEU A 286 14.13 -28.41 -15.19
N ILE A 287 12.90 -28.65 -14.75
CA ILE A 287 12.13 -29.83 -15.09
C ILE A 287 11.34 -29.53 -16.38
N PRO A 288 11.31 -30.47 -17.35
CA PRO A 288 10.44 -30.36 -18.51
C PRO A 288 8.97 -30.24 -18.10
N ILE A 289 8.28 -29.20 -18.58
CA ILE A 289 6.89 -28.88 -18.24
C ILE A 289 5.89 -29.35 -19.29
N SER A 290 6.34 -29.85 -20.45
CA SER A 290 5.45 -30.38 -21.51
C SER A 290 4.31 -31.26 -20.99
N PRO A 291 4.50 -32.20 -20.04
CA PRO A 291 3.40 -33.01 -19.52
C PRO A 291 2.26 -32.21 -18.89
N ILE A 292 2.56 -31.12 -18.17
CA ILE A 292 1.54 -30.22 -17.62
C ILE A 292 0.88 -29.40 -18.72
N LEU A 293 1.67 -28.88 -19.67
CA LEU A 293 1.13 -28.07 -20.76
C LEU A 293 0.18 -28.88 -21.65
N GLU A 294 0.55 -30.13 -21.96
CA GLU A 294 -0.29 -31.08 -22.68
C GLU A 294 -1.58 -31.39 -21.91
N TYR A 295 -1.47 -31.66 -20.60
CA TYR A 295 -2.64 -31.88 -19.73
C TYR A 295 -3.61 -30.69 -19.78
N ILE A 296 -3.11 -29.47 -19.58
CA ILE A 296 -3.93 -28.26 -19.60
C ILE A 296 -4.57 -28.07 -20.98
N ARG A 297 -3.84 -28.32 -22.07
CA ARG A 297 -4.37 -28.24 -23.43
C ARG A 297 -5.51 -29.25 -23.67
N ASP A 298 -5.35 -30.47 -23.20
CA ASP A 298 -6.35 -31.52 -23.33
C ASP A 298 -7.60 -31.19 -22.50
N PHE A 299 -7.39 -30.78 -21.23
CA PHE A 299 -8.46 -30.33 -20.34
C PHE A 299 -9.27 -29.19 -20.97
N THR A 300 -8.61 -28.18 -21.51
CA THR A 300 -9.24 -26.99 -22.10
C THR A 300 -9.78 -27.24 -23.51
N GLY A 301 -9.29 -28.26 -24.21
CA GLY A 301 -9.58 -28.47 -25.63
C GLY A 301 -8.94 -27.41 -26.52
N LEU A 302 -7.82 -26.83 -26.06
CA LEU A 302 -7.16 -25.71 -26.72
C LEU A 302 -6.61 -26.12 -28.09
N ALA A 303 -7.28 -25.69 -29.15
CA ALA A 303 -6.85 -25.88 -30.52
C ALA A 303 -6.06 -24.65 -31.02
N GLY A 304 -5.14 -24.86 -31.96
CA GLY A 304 -4.45 -23.75 -32.61
C GLY A 304 -3.04 -24.11 -33.08
N ARG A 305 -2.47 -23.22 -33.90
CA ARG A 305 -1.11 -23.39 -34.40
C ARG A 305 -0.11 -22.86 -33.37
N CYS A 306 0.72 -23.74 -32.82
CA CYS A 306 1.78 -23.35 -31.90
C CYS A 306 3.09 -23.00 -32.63
N THR A 307 4.11 -22.59 -31.89
CA THR A 307 5.42 -22.25 -32.48
C THR A 307 6.18 -23.52 -32.86
N PRO A 308 6.54 -23.72 -34.14
CA PRO A 308 7.31 -24.88 -34.56
C PRO A 308 8.75 -24.79 -34.07
N LYS A 309 9.38 -25.94 -33.81
CA LYS A 309 10.73 -26.03 -33.24
C LYS A 309 11.77 -25.27 -34.06
N GLU A 310 11.65 -25.27 -35.38
CA GLU A 310 12.58 -24.57 -36.27
C GLU A 310 12.57 -23.05 -36.05
N LYS A 311 11.41 -22.47 -35.68
CA LYS A 311 11.33 -21.04 -35.32
C LYS A 311 11.99 -20.73 -33.98
N ILE A 312 11.98 -21.69 -33.06
CA ILE A 312 12.68 -21.57 -31.77
C ILE A 312 14.19 -21.57 -32.01
N GLU A 313 14.68 -22.52 -32.81
CA GLU A 313 16.10 -22.61 -33.18
C GLU A 313 16.58 -21.33 -33.89
N GLN A 314 15.76 -20.75 -34.78
CA GLN A 314 16.05 -19.46 -35.41
C GLN A 314 16.13 -18.31 -34.39
N ALA A 315 15.23 -18.30 -33.41
CA ALA A 315 15.24 -17.29 -32.34
C ALA A 315 16.48 -17.42 -31.45
N GLU A 316 16.88 -18.65 -31.08
CA GLU A 316 18.11 -18.92 -30.33
C GLU A 316 19.36 -18.45 -31.09
N GLN A 317 19.43 -18.69 -32.40
CA GLN A 317 20.51 -18.19 -33.25
C GLN A 317 20.56 -16.65 -33.26
N LYS A 318 19.41 -15.98 -33.37
CA LYS A 318 19.31 -14.51 -33.32
C LYS A 318 19.71 -13.95 -31.95
N LEU A 319 19.35 -14.63 -30.86
CA LEU A 319 19.67 -14.22 -29.49
C LEU A 319 21.12 -14.54 -29.10
N GLY A 320 21.80 -15.41 -29.86
CA GLY A 320 23.16 -15.86 -29.58
C GLY A 320 23.28 -16.75 -28.34
N CYS A 321 22.18 -17.39 -27.92
CA CYS A 321 22.14 -18.28 -26.77
C CYS A 321 20.98 -19.28 -26.87
N GLN A 322 21.08 -20.37 -26.13
CA GLN A 322 20.00 -21.35 -25.99
C GLN A 322 18.95 -20.82 -25.01
N LEU A 323 17.67 -21.00 -25.35
CA LEU A 323 16.58 -20.71 -24.44
C LEU A 323 16.47 -21.84 -23.39
N PRO A 324 16.08 -21.52 -22.15
CA PRO A 324 15.76 -22.52 -21.13
C PRO A 324 14.71 -23.52 -21.64
N ILE A 325 14.81 -24.79 -21.23
CA ILE A 325 13.94 -25.85 -21.74
C ILE A 325 12.46 -25.54 -21.53
N SER A 326 12.09 -25.10 -20.33
CA SER A 326 10.70 -24.80 -19.97
C SER A 326 10.13 -23.65 -20.81
N LEU A 327 10.94 -22.64 -21.14
CA LEU A 327 10.53 -21.54 -22.02
C LEU A 327 10.34 -22.02 -23.47
N LYS A 328 11.16 -22.95 -23.96
CA LYS A 328 10.93 -23.56 -25.28
C LYS A 328 9.63 -24.32 -25.33
N GLU A 329 9.38 -25.16 -24.32
CA GLU A 329 8.15 -25.95 -24.24
C GLU A 329 6.92 -25.05 -24.16
N PHE A 330 6.98 -23.97 -23.39
CA PHE A 330 5.93 -22.97 -23.34
C PHE A 330 5.53 -22.46 -24.73
N TYR A 331 6.51 -22.01 -25.54
CA TYR A 331 6.24 -21.53 -26.91
C TYR A 331 5.76 -22.62 -27.88
N MET A 332 6.20 -23.87 -27.69
CA MET A 332 5.75 -25.01 -28.51
C MET A 332 4.32 -25.42 -28.19
N HIS A 333 3.81 -25.10 -27.01
CA HIS A 333 2.46 -25.50 -26.58
C HIS A 333 1.45 -24.35 -26.58
N LEU A 334 1.87 -23.09 -26.46
CA LEU A 334 0.93 -21.96 -26.50
C LEU A 334 0.54 -21.61 -27.95
N PRO A 335 -0.76 -21.60 -28.31
CA PRO A 335 -1.21 -21.18 -29.64
C PRO A 335 -0.82 -19.76 -29.98
N GLN A 336 -0.54 -19.52 -31.27
CA GLN A 336 -0.12 -18.20 -31.76
C GLN A 336 -1.15 -17.10 -31.53
N SER A 337 -2.44 -17.43 -31.46
CA SER A 337 -3.53 -16.48 -31.20
C SER A 337 -3.40 -15.79 -29.84
N LEU A 338 -2.91 -16.51 -28.82
CA LEU A 338 -2.80 -16.00 -27.45
C LEU A 338 -1.66 -14.99 -27.28
N PHE A 339 -0.70 -14.91 -28.21
CA PHE A 339 0.33 -13.85 -28.19
C PHE A 339 -0.13 -12.53 -28.86
N THR A 340 -1.32 -12.52 -29.48
CA THR A 340 -1.85 -11.37 -30.20
C THR A 340 -3.04 -10.73 -29.52
N SER A 341 -3.72 -11.46 -28.64
CA SER A 341 -4.87 -10.99 -27.86
C SER A 341 -4.45 -10.20 -26.63
N TYR A 342 -3.30 -10.49 -26.03
CA TYR A 342 -2.82 -9.89 -24.79
C TYR A 342 -1.35 -9.47 -24.89
N ASP A 343 -1.05 -8.25 -24.44
CA ASP A 343 0.29 -7.65 -24.49
C ASP A 343 1.21 -8.12 -23.34
N THR A 344 0.84 -9.11 -22.53
CA THR A 344 1.64 -9.60 -21.39
C THR A 344 2.80 -10.49 -21.82
N ILE A 345 2.60 -11.52 -22.66
CA ILE A 345 3.67 -12.44 -23.08
C ILE A 345 4.14 -12.14 -24.50
N TRP A 346 5.44 -11.98 -24.67
CA TRP A 346 6.02 -11.77 -25.99
C TRP A 346 6.02 -13.04 -26.82
N SER A 347 5.56 -12.92 -28.07
CA SER A 347 5.80 -13.92 -29.10
C SER A 347 7.30 -14.16 -29.27
N ILE A 348 7.67 -15.36 -29.70
CA ILE A 348 9.08 -15.74 -29.86
C ILE A 348 9.90 -14.79 -30.77
N SER A 349 9.23 -14.17 -31.75
CA SER A 349 9.83 -13.19 -32.66
C SER A 349 10.21 -11.86 -32.00
N LYS A 350 9.53 -11.49 -30.90
CA LYS A 350 9.73 -10.26 -30.13
C LYS A 350 10.86 -10.39 -29.09
N LEU A 351 11.27 -11.62 -28.75
CA LEU A 351 12.36 -11.86 -27.81
C LEU A 351 13.63 -11.14 -28.22
N ARG A 352 14.24 -10.46 -27.25
CA ARG A 352 15.48 -9.70 -27.41
C ARG A 352 16.33 -9.78 -26.15
N ARG A 353 17.64 -9.88 -26.34
CA ARG A 353 18.59 -9.84 -25.24
C ARG A 353 18.81 -8.39 -24.80
N MET A 354 18.69 -8.15 -23.51
CA MET A 354 18.91 -6.86 -22.87
C MET A 354 20.41 -6.61 -22.64
N LYS A 355 20.76 -5.37 -22.26
CA LYS A 355 22.15 -4.96 -22.01
C LYS A 355 22.82 -5.75 -20.88
N ASP A 356 22.05 -6.16 -19.89
CA ASP A 356 22.49 -6.98 -18.76
C ASP A 356 22.55 -8.49 -19.08
N GLY A 357 22.25 -8.86 -20.33
CA GLY A 357 22.33 -10.22 -20.83
C GLY A 357 21.06 -11.07 -20.64
N LYS A 358 20.05 -10.59 -19.90
CA LYS A 358 18.75 -11.26 -19.73
C LYS A 358 17.89 -11.17 -21.00
N ILE A 359 16.93 -12.06 -21.13
CA ILE A 359 15.96 -12.12 -22.22
C ILE A 359 14.58 -11.81 -21.62
N LYS A 360 14.05 -10.64 -21.93
CA LYS A 360 12.68 -10.27 -21.53
C LYS A 360 11.67 -11.07 -22.35
N PHE A 361 10.68 -11.64 -21.69
CA PHE A 361 9.61 -12.43 -22.32
C PHE A 361 8.21 -12.04 -21.83
N LEU A 362 8.10 -11.31 -20.73
CA LEU A 362 6.85 -10.79 -20.17
C LEU A 362 6.91 -9.25 -20.05
N GLU A 363 5.81 -8.58 -20.35
CA GLU A 363 5.62 -7.13 -20.32
C GLU A 363 4.59 -6.73 -19.25
N GLU A 364 4.83 -5.59 -18.60
CA GLU A 364 3.92 -5.00 -17.61
C GLU A 364 2.59 -4.65 -18.30
N ASN A 365 1.49 -5.08 -17.69
CA ASN A 365 0.14 -4.66 -18.01
C ASN A 365 -0.72 -4.72 -16.75
N GLN A 366 -1.45 -3.62 -16.46
CA GLN A 366 -2.42 -3.50 -15.37
C GLN A 366 -1.91 -4.02 -13.99
N GLY A 367 -0.66 -3.74 -13.63
CA GLY A 367 -0.10 -4.14 -12.33
C GLY A 367 0.66 -5.46 -12.33
N SER A 368 0.82 -6.10 -13.50
CA SER A 368 1.76 -7.21 -13.71
C SER A 368 3.20 -6.69 -13.80
N PHE A 369 4.19 -7.46 -13.38
CA PHE A 369 5.61 -7.06 -13.49
C PHE A 369 6.21 -7.38 -14.87
N TYR A 370 7.37 -6.78 -15.18
CA TYR A 370 8.17 -7.23 -16.31
C TYR A 370 8.88 -8.56 -15.97
N GLY A 371 8.89 -9.53 -16.89
CA GLY A 371 9.53 -10.84 -16.68
C GLY A 371 10.64 -11.14 -17.67
N ALA A 372 11.74 -11.70 -17.17
CA ALA A 372 12.92 -12.06 -17.95
C ALA A 372 13.58 -13.35 -17.46
N VAL A 373 14.41 -13.94 -18.32
CA VAL A 373 15.26 -15.08 -17.98
C VAL A 373 16.72 -14.73 -18.24
N GLN A 374 17.63 -15.22 -17.42
CA GLN A 374 19.06 -15.15 -17.70
C GLN A 374 19.50 -16.46 -18.37
N PRO A 375 20.16 -16.43 -19.55
CA PRO A 375 20.70 -17.65 -20.15
C PRO A 375 21.63 -18.40 -19.18
N GLY A 376 21.34 -19.67 -18.94
CA GLY A 376 22.09 -20.52 -18.00
C GLY A 376 21.61 -20.47 -16.55
N SER A 377 20.62 -19.63 -16.22
CA SER A 377 19.92 -19.63 -14.93
C SER A 377 18.60 -20.38 -15.06
N SER A 378 18.19 -21.02 -13.96
CA SER A 378 16.86 -21.61 -13.80
C SER A 378 15.83 -20.60 -13.29
N LEU A 379 16.27 -19.42 -12.88
CA LEU A 379 15.41 -18.43 -12.23
C LEU A 379 14.63 -17.60 -13.26
N MET A 380 13.38 -17.31 -12.90
CA MET A 380 12.61 -16.25 -13.51
C MET A 380 12.93 -14.96 -12.77
N TYR A 381 13.24 -13.90 -13.53
CA TYR A 381 13.49 -12.58 -12.98
C TYR A 381 12.29 -11.68 -13.24
N ARG A 382 11.83 -11.00 -12.19
CA ARG A 382 10.84 -9.93 -12.32
C ARG A 382 11.49 -8.56 -12.16
N GLN A 383 10.88 -7.55 -12.74
CA GLN A 383 11.26 -6.16 -12.52
C GLN A 383 10.02 -5.35 -12.16
N TRP A 384 10.08 -4.77 -10.97
CA TRP A 384 9.25 -3.64 -10.57
C TRP A 384 10.08 -2.37 -10.74
N GLU A 385 9.52 -1.40 -11.46
CA GLU A 385 10.18 -0.14 -11.83
C GLU A 385 11.51 -0.30 -12.59
N ARG A 386 12.64 -0.50 -11.90
CA ARG A 386 14.00 -0.37 -12.46
C ARG A 386 14.97 -1.50 -12.15
N GLU A 387 14.71 -2.36 -11.16
CA GLU A 387 15.65 -3.43 -10.79
C GLU A 387 15.10 -4.82 -11.11
N TRP A 388 15.99 -5.72 -11.53
CA TRP A 388 15.66 -7.13 -11.79
C TRP A 388 16.02 -7.97 -10.57
N GLU A 389 15.08 -8.79 -10.13
CA GLU A 389 15.24 -9.69 -8.99
C GLU A 389 14.71 -11.08 -9.34
N ALA A 390 15.20 -12.11 -8.66
CA ALA A 390 14.68 -13.46 -8.84
C ALA A 390 13.29 -13.58 -8.16
N ALA A 391 12.33 -14.13 -8.89
CA ALA A 391 10.94 -14.26 -8.47
C ALA A 391 10.52 -15.70 -8.16
N GLY A 392 11.25 -16.66 -8.71
CA GLY A 392 10.94 -18.08 -8.61
C GLY A 392 11.73 -18.88 -9.62
N VAL A 393 11.45 -20.18 -9.71
CA VAL A 393 12.06 -21.07 -10.69
C VAL A 393 11.18 -21.14 -11.95
N LEU A 394 11.81 -20.96 -13.11
CA LEU A 394 11.13 -20.72 -14.39
C LEU A 394 10.12 -21.79 -14.79
N ASP A 395 10.34 -23.06 -14.44
CA ASP A 395 9.42 -24.15 -14.81
C ASP A 395 8.05 -24.04 -14.11
N GLY A 396 8.04 -23.92 -12.78
CA GLY A 396 6.81 -23.74 -12.01
C GLY A 396 6.09 -22.45 -12.37
N TYR A 397 6.84 -21.35 -12.56
CA TYR A 397 6.27 -20.10 -13.01
C TYR A 397 5.55 -20.25 -14.36
N LEU A 398 6.23 -20.78 -15.38
CA LEU A 398 5.65 -20.91 -16.73
C LEU A 398 4.48 -21.90 -16.79
N ALA A 399 4.45 -22.91 -15.93
CA ALA A 399 3.33 -23.84 -15.87
C ALA A 399 2.03 -23.15 -15.40
N VAL A 400 2.13 -22.29 -14.39
CA VAL A 400 0.99 -21.50 -13.89
C VAL A 400 0.62 -20.40 -14.87
N GLU A 401 1.60 -19.67 -15.38
CA GLU A 401 1.40 -18.61 -16.39
C GLU A 401 0.69 -19.16 -17.64
N PHE A 402 0.92 -20.42 -17.99
CA PHE A 402 0.23 -21.08 -19.10
C PHE A 402 -1.27 -21.26 -18.82
N MET A 403 -1.64 -21.63 -17.59
CA MET A 403 -3.04 -21.75 -17.18
C MET A 403 -3.71 -20.37 -17.19
N ASP A 404 -3.04 -19.36 -16.63
CA ASP A 404 -3.53 -17.98 -16.57
C ASP A 404 -3.78 -17.45 -18.00
N SER A 405 -2.79 -17.61 -18.90
CA SER A 405 -2.88 -17.21 -20.32
C SER A 405 -4.05 -17.84 -21.08
N ILE A 406 -4.45 -19.06 -20.71
CA ILE A 406 -5.54 -19.77 -21.36
C ILE A 406 -6.88 -19.36 -20.76
N SER A 407 -6.93 -19.10 -19.45
CA SER A 407 -8.16 -18.70 -18.76
C SER A 407 -8.74 -17.38 -19.26
N GLU A 408 -7.91 -16.51 -19.84
CA GLU A 408 -8.32 -15.23 -20.42
C GLU A 408 -9.03 -15.37 -21.78
N ASP A 409 -8.90 -16.50 -22.47
CA ASP A 409 -9.61 -16.73 -23.74
C ASP A 409 -11.04 -17.19 -23.46
N GLU A 410 -11.97 -16.23 -23.41
CA GLU A 410 -13.40 -16.46 -23.19
C GLU A 410 -14.00 -17.53 -24.12
N SER A 411 -13.43 -17.73 -25.32
CA SER A 411 -13.93 -18.72 -26.28
C SER A 411 -13.75 -20.18 -25.80
N ILE A 412 -12.88 -20.40 -24.83
CA ILE A 412 -12.62 -21.71 -24.22
C ILE A 412 -13.73 -22.07 -23.21
N GLY A 413 -14.44 -21.07 -22.68
CA GLY A 413 -15.53 -21.27 -21.73
C GLY A 413 -15.06 -21.75 -20.35
N LEU A 414 -13.83 -21.39 -19.96
CA LEU A 414 -13.37 -21.57 -18.59
C LEU A 414 -14.03 -20.55 -17.67
N VAL A 415 -14.40 -21.01 -16.49
CA VAL A 415 -14.83 -20.19 -15.36
C VAL A 415 -13.92 -20.47 -14.18
N MET A 416 -13.71 -19.48 -13.33
CA MET A 416 -12.81 -19.53 -12.19
C MET A 416 -13.50 -18.99 -10.93
N GLU A 417 -13.29 -19.66 -9.79
CA GLU A 417 -13.65 -19.15 -8.47
C GLU A 417 -12.39 -19.08 -7.58
N GLU A 418 -12.23 -17.98 -6.87
CA GLU A 418 -11.20 -17.81 -5.84
C GLU A 418 -11.76 -18.21 -4.47
N CYS A 419 -11.15 -19.20 -3.82
CA CYS A 419 -11.46 -19.60 -2.45
C CYS A 419 -10.33 -19.12 -1.51
N GLN A 420 -10.60 -18.10 -0.71
CA GLN A 420 -9.63 -17.48 0.20
C GLN A 420 -9.51 -18.21 1.55
N HIS A 421 -8.43 -17.93 2.29
CA HIS A 421 -8.17 -18.46 3.63
C HIS A 421 -8.00 -19.99 3.68
N ILE A 422 -7.44 -20.56 2.62
CA ILE A 422 -7.09 -21.98 2.53
C ILE A 422 -5.63 -22.13 2.90
N LYS A 423 -5.35 -22.75 4.05
CA LYS A 423 -3.97 -23.04 4.49
C LYS A 423 -3.41 -24.26 3.77
N GLU A 424 -2.09 -24.29 3.61
CA GLU A 424 -1.40 -25.36 2.88
C GLU A 424 -1.68 -26.73 3.50
N GLU A 425 -1.79 -26.84 4.83
CA GLU A 425 -2.07 -28.12 5.48
C GLU A 425 -3.45 -28.67 5.11
N GLN A 426 -4.43 -27.80 4.82
CA GLN A 426 -5.79 -28.21 4.46
C GLN A 426 -5.84 -28.94 3.12
N LEU A 427 -4.91 -28.66 2.19
CA LEU A 427 -4.83 -29.36 0.90
C LEU A 427 -4.58 -30.87 1.07
N THR A 428 -4.02 -31.27 2.21
CA THR A 428 -3.72 -32.67 2.55
C THR A 428 -4.73 -33.28 3.52
N GLN A 429 -5.81 -32.57 3.83
CA GLN A 429 -6.89 -32.99 4.73
C GLN A 429 -8.22 -33.13 3.97
N ASP A 430 -9.14 -33.93 4.52
CA ASP A 430 -10.48 -34.06 3.96
C ASP A 430 -11.28 -32.75 4.18
N PRO A 431 -12.11 -32.34 3.20
CA PRO A 431 -12.46 -33.05 1.97
C PRO A 431 -11.47 -32.86 0.80
N LEU A 432 -10.60 -31.84 0.83
CA LEU A 432 -9.74 -31.45 -0.31
C LEU A 432 -8.82 -32.59 -0.78
N LYS A 433 -8.19 -33.30 0.15
CA LYS A 433 -7.29 -34.42 -0.13
C LYS A 433 -7.90 -35.50 -1.03
N GLN A 434 -9.22 -35.70 -0.95
CA GLN A 434 -9.91 -36.75 -1.72
C GLN A 434 -10.07 -36.36 -3.19
N TYR A 435 -10.01 -35.07 -3.50
CA TYR A 435 -10.38 -34.52 -4.79
C TYR A 435 -9.24 -33.76 -5.47
N LEU A 436 -8.19 -33.40 -4.75
CA LEU A 436 -6.98 -32.81 -5.29
C LEU A 436 -5.90 -33.87 -5.48
N SER A 437 -5.38 -33.99 -6.69
CA SER A 437 -4.27 -34.88 -7.00
C SER A 437 -3.16 -34.16 -7.78
N GLU A 438 -1.99 -34.79 -7.85
CA GLU A 438 -0.83 -34.19 -8.52
C GLU A 438 -1.06 -34.08 -10.03
N LEU A 439 -1.02 -32.84 -10.56
CA LEU A 439 -1.17 -32.60 -11.99
C LEU A 439 0.03 -33.16 -12.77
N ALA A 440 -0.26 -34.06 -13.70
CA ALA A 440 0.71 -34.72 -14.60
C ALA A 440 1.95 -35.35 -13.91
N GLY A 441 1.88 -35.66 -12.61
CA GLY A 441 2.96 -36.32 -11.85
C GLY A 441 4.23 -35.49 -11.63
N ILE A 442 4.19 -34.20 -11.92
CA ILE A 442 5.35 -33.29 -11.81
C ILE A 442 5.04 -31.98 -11.08
N SER A 443 3.77 -31.66 -10.82
CA SER A 443 3.37 -30.36 -10.25
C SER A 443 4.07 -30.04 -8.93
N SER A 444 4.14 -31.00 -8.00
CA SER A 444 4.79 -30.79 -6.70
C SER A 444 6.29 -30.50 -6.83
N LYS A 445 6.93 -31.04 -7.88
CA LYS A 445 8.36 -30.88 -8.13
C LYS A 445 8.69 -29.52 -8.72
N ILE A 446 7.85 -29.01 -9.62
CA ILE A 446 8.05 -27.69 -10.24
C ILE A 446 7.61 -26.54 -9.33
N ALA A 447 6.73 -26.81 -8.35
CA ALA A 447 6.36 -25.87 -7.31
C ALA A 447 7.52 -25.54 -6.35
N ILE A 448 8.57 -26.39 -6.27
CA ILE A 448 9.75 -26.11 -5.45
C ILE A 448 10.43 -24.83 -5.96
N GLY A 449 10.48 -23.81 -5.09
CA GLY A 449 11.01 -22.48 -5.39
C GLY A 449 10.00 -21.53 -6.05
N ASN A 450 8.70 -21.85 -6.04
CA ASN A 450 7.62 -21.00 -6.54
C ASN A 450 6.47 -20.93 -5.53
N SER A 451 5.74 -19.81 -5.44
CA SER A 451 4.61 -19.68 -4.50
C SER A 451 3.37 -20.47 -4.92
N ARG A 452 3.22 -20.73 -6.23
CA ARG A 452 2.03 -21.35 -6.82
C ARG A 452 2.23 -22.81 -7.23
N GLN A 453 1.21 -23.64 -7.02
CA GLN A 453 1.18 -25.06 -7.40
C GLN A 453 -0.15 -25.42 -8.08
N LEU A 454 -0.06 -26.24 -9.13
CA LEU A 454 -1.22 -26.77 -9.86
C LEU A 454 -1.70 -28.11 -9.31
N TYR A 455 -3.00 -28.37 -9.34
CA TYR A 455 -3.59 -29.64 -8.97
C TYR A 455 -4.62 -30.06 -10.00
N ASP A 456 -4.73 -31.37 -10.19
CA ASP A 456 -5.88 -31.95 -10.85
C ASP A 456 -7.05 -32.02 -9.86
N VAL A 457 -8.25 -31.67 -10.32
CA VAL A 457 -9.47 -31.70 -9.50
C VAL A 457 -10.42 -32.77 -10.01
N CYS A 458 -10.76 -33.71 -9.13
CA CYS A 458 -11.74 -34.78 -9.37
C CYS A 458 -11.46 -35.60 -10.64
N GLU A 459 -10.22 -36.03 -10.86
CA GLU A 459 -9.83 -36.84 -12.03
C GLU A 459 -10.12 -36.12 -13.37
N GLY A 460 -9.65 -34.88 -13.50
CA GLY A 460 -9.74 -34.10 -14.73
C GLY A 460 -11.04 -33.34 -14.95
N GLN A 461 -11.88 -33.20 -13.93
CA GLN A 461 -13.09 -32.35 -14.02
C GLN A 461 -12.77 -30.86 -13.86
N GLY A 462 -11.64 -30.52 -13.25
CA GLY A 462 -11.15 -29.16 -13.10
C GLY A 462 -9.64 -29.12 -12.86
N ILE A 463 -9.09 -27.91 -12.85
CA ILE A 463 -7.71 -27.64 -12.45
C ILE A 463 -7.76 -26.63 -11.31
N ALA A 464 -6.95 -26.84 -10.27
CA ALA A 464 -6.79 -25.89 -9.19
C ALA A 464 -5.40 -25.28 -9.21
N VAL A 465 -5.29 -23.99 -8.90
CA VAL A 465 -4.03 -23.31 -8.60
C VAL A 465 -4.08 -22.92 -7.13
N TYR A 466 -3.20 -23.47 -6.32
CA TYR A 466 -2.99 -22.98 -4.97
C TYR A 466 -1.87 -21.94 -4.97
N ASP A 467 -2.12 -20.81 -4.34
CA ASP A 467 -1.13 -19.77 -4.11
C ASP A 467 -0.82 -19.65 -2.63
N ARG A 468 0.40 -20.05 -2.25
CA ARG A 468 0.87 -19.99 -0.86
C ARG A 468 0.95 -18.56 -0.35
N ASP A 469 1.23 -17.59 -1.21
CA ASP A 469 1.36 -16.21 -0.78
C ASP A 469 -0.03 -15.63 -0.44
N SER A 470 -1.06 -15.90 -1.23
CA SER A 470 -2.38 -15.34 -0.95
C SER A 470 -3.25 -16.22 -0.03
N GLU A 471 -2.78 -17.42 0.33
CA GLU A 471 -3.58 -18.50 0.95
C GLU A 471 -4.90 -18.70 0.22
N SER A 472 -4.85 -18.64 -1.12
CA SER A 472 -6.01 -18.75 -2.00
C SER A 472 -5.89 -20.00 -2.88
N LEU A 473 -7.03 -20.67 -3.07
CA LEU A 473 -7.19 -21.77 -4.00
C LEU A 473 -8.12 -21.34 -5.13
N TYR A 474 -7.59 -21.24 -6.35
CA TYR A 474 -8.33 -20.87 -7.55
C TYR A 474 -8.79 -22.14 -8.27
N ILE A 475 -10.09 -22.33 -8.44
CA ILE A 475 -10.66 -23.52 -9.10
C ILE A 475 -11.15 -23.16 -10.50
N TYR A 476 -10.60 -23.83 -11.52
CA TYR A 476 -10.97 -23.65 -12.92
C TYR A 476 -11.80 -24.85 -13.43
N ALA A 477 -12.90 -24.55 -14.11
CA ALA A 477 -13.78 -25.57 -14.70
C ALA A 477 -14.39 -25.12 -16.03
N LYS A 478 -14.88 -26.07 -16.83
CA LYS A 478 -15.62 -25.80 -18.07
C LYS A 478 -17.10 -25.51 -17.78
N GLY A 479 -17.39 -24.24 -17.52
CA GLY A 479 -18.74 -23.74 -17.25
C GLY A 479 -19.16 -23.79 -15.77
N TYR A 480 -20.10 -22.91 -15.42
CA TYR A 480 -20.54 -22.66 -14.05
C TYR A 480 -21.15 -23.87 -13.34
N ASP A 481 -21.95 -24.69 -14.03
CA ASP A 481 -22.58 -25.88 -13.42
C ASP A 481 -21.55 -26.89 -12.90
N VAL A 482 -20.43 -27.04 -13.63
CA VAL A 482 -19.33 -27.93 -13.22
C VAL A 482 -18.58 -27.31 -12.05
N LEU A 483 -18.28 -26.01 -12.12
CA LEU A 483 -17.60 -25.27 -11.06
C LEU A 483 -18.38 -25.37 -9.73
N GLU A 484 -19.68 -25.09 -9.74
CA GLU A 484 -20.53 -25.15 -8.54
C GLU A 484 -20.55 -26.54 -7.92
N LYS A 485 -20.57 -27.59 -8.76
CA LYS A 485 -20.49 -28.98 -8.29
C LYS A 485 -19.15 -29.28 -7.64
N LEU A 486 -18.05 -28.83 -8.24
CA LEU A 486 -16.70 -29.04 -7.69
C LEU A 486 -16.53 -28.33 -6.35
N LEU A 487 -16.97 -27.08 -6.24
CA LEU A 487 -16.90 -26.32 -4.98
C LEU A 487 -17.65 -27.01 -3.84
N LYS A 488 -18.83 -27.56 -4.11
CA LYS A 488 -19.60 -28.37 -3.13
C LYS A 488 -18.87 -29.64 -2.72
N MET A 489 -18.26 -30.35 -3.68
CA MET A 489 -17.48 -31.57 -3.38
C MET A 489 -16.23 -31.26 -2.55
N LEU A 490 -15.58 -30.15 -2.84
CA LEU A 490 -14.41 -29.63 -2.12
C LEU A 490 -14.75 -28.99 -0.77
N GLY A 491 -16.04 -28.82 -0.44
CA GLY A 491 -16.48 -28.19 0.81
C GLY A 491 -16.13 -26.70 0.90
N LEU A 492 -16.09 -26.00 -0.25
CA LEU A 492 -15.69 -24.60 -0.37
C LEU A 492 -16.88 -23.64 -0.53
N THR A 493 -18.12 -24.15 -0.48
CA THR A 493 -19.38 -23.39 -0.56
C THR A 493 -20.40 -23.90 0.43
#